data_AF-A0A8H6XA12-F1
#
_entry.id   AF-A0A8H6XA12-F1
#
_cell.length_a   1.000
_cell.length_b   1.000
_cell.length_c   1.000
_cell.angle_alpha   90.00
_cell.angle_beta   90.00
_cell.angle_gamma   90.00
#
_symmetry.space_group_name_H-M   'P 1'
#
loop_
_entity.id
_entity.type
_entity.pdbx_description
1 polymer ?
#
loop_
_entity_poly.entity_id
_entity_poly.type
_entity_poly.pdbx_seq_one_letter_code
_entity_poly.pdbx_strand_id
1 'polypeptide(L)'
;MAAMSFAKAFNREKPHSSITDWVDILTADSVADEAYDGIPELVDSINLQAAGPTEASRAIRKKLKHGRPHQQYRAIVILKALVENCGHKFQTTFADGQLIDTIKHLANDQMTDKKGQEEAGPCFDFLARPVQIRALYGKSFRALQTNSEALEREARKKAKQERERAKEQQRLEEAERRRKEKERKNRPKRAPFDFEKERPLVLGSIVEASQASSNLVNAITLVNQEKESILSNERVQECLAQAKQARKTVVRYIQLVENEELIGTPDRNQ
;
A
#
# COMPACT_ATOMS: atom_id res chain seq x y z
N MET A 1 -10.82 -64.37 37.26
CA MET A 1 -11.83 -63.66 36.44
C MET A 1 -11.86 -62.20 36.85
N ALA A 2 -11.59 -61.30 35.90
CA ALA A 2 -12.03 -59.89 35.81
C ALA A 2 -10.95 -59.02 35.12
N ALA A 3 -10.74 -59.23 33.83
CA ALA A 3 -10.06 -58.28 32.96
C ALA A 3 -11.02 -57.11 32.67
N MET A 4 -11.11 -56.15 33.59
CA MET A 4 -11.89 -54.94 33.40
C MET A 4 -11.12 -53.94 32.52
N SER A 5 -11.40 -54.00 31.22
CA SER A 5 -11.51 -52.85 30.29
C SER A 5 -10.45 -51.73 30.35
N PHE A 6 -9.21 -52.04 29.96
CA PHE A 6 -8.25 -51.02 29.49
C PHE A 6 -8.55 -50.49 28.07
N ALA A 7 -9.44 -51.15 27.33
CA ALA A 7 -9.79 -50.80 25.94
C ALA A 7 -10.58 -49.49 25.79
N LYS A 8 -11.13 -48.92 26.89
CA LYS A 8 -11.91 -47.68 26.84
C LYS A 8 -11.06 -46.40 26.81
N ALA A 9 -9.77 -46.48 27.16
CA ALA A 9 -8.88 -45.30 27.22
C ALA A 9 -8.25 -44.91 25.87
N PHE A 10 -8.26 -45.82 24.88
CA PHE A 10 -7.67 -45.59 23.56
C PHE A 10 -8.69 -45.24 22.47
N ASN A 11 -10.00 -45.33 22.75
CA ASN A 11 -11.02 -44.85 21.82
C ASN A 11 -11.24 -43.34 22.02
N ARG A 12 -10.30 -42.53 21.49
CA ARG A 12 -10.26 -41.06 21.67
C ARG A 12 -11.31 -40.29 20.87
N GLU A 13 -12.15 -40.97 20.08
CA GLU A 13 -13.22 -40.32 19.34
C GLU A 13 -14.51 -40.33 20.17
N LYS A 14 -14.88 -39.14 20.68
CA LYS A 14 -16.26 -38.94 21.14
C LYS A 14 -17.15 -39.19 19.91
N PRO A 15 -18.33 -39.82 20.08
CA PRO A 15 -19.20 -40.16 18.97
C PRO A 15 -19.47 -38.92 18.10
N HIS A 16 -19.44 -39.10 16.78
CA HIS A 16 -19.93 -38.10 15.84
C HIS A 16 -21.38 -37.77 16.19
N SER A 17 -21.63 -36.49 16.46
CA SER A 17 -22.94 -35.99 16.85
C SER A 17 -23.52 -35.09 15.76
N SER A 18 -24.83 -34.85 15.82
CA SER A 18 -25.52 -33.94 14.90
C SER A 18 -24.88 -32.55 14.84
N ILE A 19 -24.26 -32.08 15.94
CA ILE A 19 -23.51 -30.81 16.01
C ILE A 19 -22.25 -30.87 15.15
N THR A 20 -21.56 -32.02 15.12
CA THR A 20 -20.38 -32.22 14.27
C THR A 20 -20.76 -32.19 12.79
N ASP A 21 -21.87 -32.85 12.43
CA ASP A 21 -22.36 -32.88 11.05
C ASP A 21 -22.77 -31.48 10.56
N TRP A 22 -23.46 -30.69 11.39
CA TRP A 22 -23.79 -29.30 11.09
C TRP A 22 -22.54 -28.44 10.89
N VAL A 23 -21.53 -28.57 11.76
CA VAL A 23 -20.26 -27.86 11.60
C VAL A 23 -19.54 -28.29 10.33
N ASP A 24 -19.58 -29.56 9.95
CA ASP A 24 -19.01 -30.07 8.71
C ASP A 24 -19.70 -29.48 7.47
N ILE A 25 -21.03 -29.41 7.48
CA ILE A 25 -21.83 -28.83 6.39
C ILE A 25 -21.56 -27.32 6.26
N LEU A 26 -21.59 -26.58 7.37
CA LEU A 26 -21.43 -25.11 7.35
C LEU A 26 -20.00 -24.66 7.01
N THR A 27 -19.02 -25.55 7.22
CA THR A 27 -17.61 -25.32 6.84
C THR A 27 -17.25 -25.92 5.49
N ALA A 28 -18.21 -26.50 4.74
CA ALA A 28 -17.94 -27.05 3.42
C ALA A 28 -17.47 -25.98 2.42
N ASP A 29 -16.63 -26.38 1.47
CA ASP A 29 -16.04 -25.50 0.46
C ASP A 29 -17.10 -24.86 -0.48
N SER A 30 -18.30 -25.45 -0.53
CA SER A 30 -19.43 -24.93 -1.32
C SER A 30 -20.15 -23.74 -0.67
N VAL A 31 -19.92 -23.50 0.62
CA VAL A 31 -20.60 -22.45 1.37
C VAL A 31 -19.75 -21.19 1.38
N ALA A 32 -20.37 -20.05 1.05
CA ALA A 32 -19.68 -18.76 0.97
C ALA A 32 -19.13 -18.30 2.34
N ASP A 33 -18.02 -17.55 2.32
CA ASP A 33 -17.26 -17.04 3.47
C ASP A 33 -18.15 -16.50 4.61
N GLU A 34 -19.17 -15.70 4.30
CA GLU A 34 -20.02 -14.97 5.28
C GLU A 34 -21.50 -15.44 5.28
N ALA A 35 -21.80 -16.61 4.74
CA ALA A 35 -23.17 -17.14 4.82
C ALA A 35 -23.53 -17.51 6.26
N TYR A 36 -24.61 -16.91 6.79
CA TYR A 36 -25.19 -17.19 8.11
C TYR A 36 -26.34 -18.23 8.08
N ASP A 37 -26.70 -18.71 6.89
CA ASP A 37 -27.75 -19.72 6.69
C ASP A 37 -27.36 -21.05 7.35
N GLY A 38 -28.27 -21.64 8.13
CA GLY A 38 -28.02 -22.86 8.92
C GLY A 38 -27.38 -22.66 10.30
N ILE A 39 -26.95 -21.44 10.66
CA ILE A 39 -26.41 -21.15 12.00
C ILE A 39 -27.49 -21.22 13.10
N PRO A 40 -28.72 -20.71 12.92
CA PRO A 40 -29.78 -20.85 13.92
C PRO A 40 -30.06 -22.31 14.30
N GLU A 41 -30.09 -23.21 13.32
CA GLU A 41 -30.32 -24.65 13.50
C GLU A 41 -29.18 -25.31 14.28
N LEU A 42 -27.94 -24.86 14.06
CA LEU A 42 -26.79 -25.28 14.85
C LEU A 42 -26.88 -24.76 16.30
N VAL A 43 -27.28 -23.51 16.51
CA VAL A 43 -27.48 -22.91 17.83
C VAL A 43 -28.54 -23.69 18.62
N ASP A 44 -29.67 -24.00 18.00
CA ASP A 44 -30.74 -24.78 18.61
C ASP A 44 -30.28 -26.19 18.98
N SER A 45 -29.55 -26.85 18.07
CA SER A 45 -28.96 -28.17 18.32
C SER A 45 -27.99 -28.17 19.52
N ILE A 46 -27.19 -27.11 19.66
CA ILE A 46 -26.27 -26.91 20.79
C ILE A 46 -27.02 -26.68 22.10
N ASN A 47 -28.08 -25.89 22.08
CA ASN A 47 -28.87 -25.58 23.29
C ASN A 47 -29.70 -26.77 23.77
N LEU A 48 -30.15 -27.65 22.87
CA LEU A 48 -30.90 -28.86 23.19
C LEU A 48 -30.06 -29.92 23.91
N GLN A 49 -28.76 -30.01 23.62
CA GLN A 49 -27.89 -31.05 24.16
C GLN A 49 -27.06 -30.55 25.35
N ALA A 50 -27.05 -31.31 26.45
CA ALA A 50 -26.25 -30.96 27.64
C ALA A 50 -24.74 -30.91 27.38
N ALA A 51 -24.24 -31.76 26.47
CA ALA A 51 -22.84 -31.78 26.03
C ALA A 51 -22.57 -30.84 24.83
N GLY A 52 -23.59 -30.16 24.30
CA GLY A 52 -23.54 -29.40 23.05
C GLY A 52 -22.39 -28.39 22.97
N PRO A 53 -22.17 -27.53 24.01
CA PRO A 53 -21.06 -26.58 23.99
C PRO A 53 -19.67 -27.22 23.85
N THR A 54 -19.45 -28.37 24.49
CA THR A 54 -18.17 -29.09 24.47
C THR A 54 -17.95 -29.88 23.17
N GLU A 55 -19.02 -30.21 22.47
CA GLU A 55 -18.96 -30.87 21.17
C GLU A 55 -18.73 -29.87 20.06
N ALA A 56 -19.42 -28.72 20.10
CA ALA A 56 -19.20 -27.59 19.20
C ALA A 56 -17.76 -27.07 19.29
N SER A 57 -17.22 -26.87 20.50
CA SER A 57 -15.81 -26.45 20.69
C SER A 57 -14.82 -27.44 20.09
N ARG A 58 -15.09 -28.75 20.21
CA ARG A 58 -14.27 -29.83 19.65
C ARG A 58 -14.35 -29.89 18.12
N ALA A 59 -15.55 -29.77 17.56
CA ALA A 59 -15.78 -29.79 16.11
C ALA A 59 -15.07 -28.60 15.45
N ILE A 60 -15.27 -27.39 16.00
CA ILE A 60 -14.61 -26.15 15.52
C ILE A 60 -13.09 -26.26 15.64
N ARG A 61 -12.56 -26.73 16.79
CA ARG A 61 -11.13 -27.01 16.94
C ARG A 61 -10.57 -27.89 15.83
N LYS A 62 -11.26 -29.00 15.52
CA LYS A 62 -10.80 -29.94 14.48
C LYS A 62 -10.70 -29.22 13.14
N LYS A 63 -11.68 -28.37 12.81
CA LYS A 63 -11.67 -27.53 11.59
C LYS A 63 -10.56 -26.51 11.57
N LEU A 64 -10.26 -25.88 12.71
CA LEU A 64 -9.13 -24.93 12.80
C LEU A 64 -7.77 -25.64 12.64
N LYS A 65 -7.62 -26.84 13.18
CA LYS A 65 -6.34 -27.57 13.17
C LYS A 65 -6.05 -28.31 11.86
N HIS A 66 -7.08 -28.88 11.23
CA HIS A 66 -6.92 -29.78 10.09
C HIS A 66 -7.70 -29.33 8.84
N GLY A 67 -8.47 -28.25 8.92
CA GLY A 67 -9.22 -27.72 7.79
C GLY A 67 -8.35 -26.96 6.79
N ARG A 68 -8.88 -26.80 5.58
CA ARG A 68 -8.31 -25.90 4.55
C ARG A 68 -8.46 -24.43 4.98
N PRO A 69 -7.74 -23.48 4.36
CA PRO A 69 -7.83 -22.06 4.74
C PRO A 69 -9.27 -21.50 4.76
N HIS A 70 -10.08 -21.86 3.75
CA HIS A 70 -11.52 -21.55 3.71
C HIS A 70 -12.28 -22.08 4.92
N GLN A 71 -12.05 -23.35 5.26
CA GLN A 71 -12.73 -24.03 6.37
C GLN A 71 -12.29 -23.47 7.73
N GLN A 72 -11.02 -23.08 7.85
CA GLN A 72 -10.48 -22.42 9.03
C GLN A 72 -11.14 -21.05 9.22
N TYR A 73 -11.21 -20.23 8.16
CA TYR A 73 -11.91 -18.94 8.19
C TYR A 73 -13.39 -19.10 8.56
N ARG A 74 -14.11 -19.99 7.88
CA ARG A 74 -15.52 -20.30 8.17
C ARG A 74 -15.71 -20.76 9.61
N ALA A 75 -14.82 -21.61 10.14
CA ALA A 75 -14.90 -22.06 11.53
C ALA A 75 -14.76 -20.91 12.54
N ILE A 76 -13.97 -19.88 12.24
CA ILE A 76 -13.85 -18.67 13.07
C ILE A 76 -15.14 -17.84 13.01
N VAL A 77 -15.70 -17.65 11.81
CA VAL A 77 -16.96 -16.91 11.60
C VAL A 77 -18.12 -17.58 12.33
N ILE A 78 -18.24 -18.90 12.20
CA ILE A 78 -19.27 -19.70 12.90
C ILE A 78 -19.05 -19.59 14.41
N LEU A 79 -17.82 -19.71 14.90
CA LEU A 79 -17.53 -19.57 16.34
C LEU A 79 -17.96 -18.21 16.89
N LYS A 80 -17.72 -17.12 16.15
CA LYS A 80 -18.17 -15.78 16.53
C LYS A 80 -19.69 -15.70 16.60
N ALA A 81 -20.37 -16.18 15.56
CA ALA A 81 -21.83 -16.20 15.51
C ALA A 81 -22.45 -17.05 16.64
N LEU A 82 -21.84 -18.20 16.98
CA LEU A 82 -22.28 -19.03 18.10
C LEU A 82 -22.11 -18.30 19.45
N VAL A 83 -21.05 -17.55 19.65
CA VAL A 83 -20.85 -16.84 20.93
C VAL A 83 -21.82 -15.67 21.10
N GLU A 84 -22.19 -15.01 20.00
CA GLU A 84 -23.19 -13.93 19.99
C GLU A 84 -24.62 -14.45 20.17
N ASN A 85 -24.96 -15.60 19.60
CA ASN A 85 -26.34 -16.08 19.51
C ASN A 85 -26.68 -17.26 20.46
N CYS A 86 -25.69 -18.00 20.98
CA CYS A 86 -25.96 -19.07 21.95
C CYS A 86 -26.23 -18.54 23.36
N GLY A 87 -26.90 -19.35 24.19
CA GLY A 87 -27.20 -19.00 25.57
C GLY A 87 -25.97 -18.98 26.50
N HIS A 88 -26.17 -18.46 27.72
CA HIS A 88 -25.11 -18.32 28.75
C HIS A 88 -24.37 -19.64 29.06
N LYS A 89 -25.05 -20.79 28.94
CA LYS A 89 -24.44 -22.12 29.10
C LYS A 89 -23.32 -22.39 28.11
N PHE A 90 -23.47 -21.93 26.87
CA PHE A 90 -22.44 -22.04 25.86
C PHE A 90 -21.24 -21.19 26.26
N GLN A 91 -21.47 -19.90 26.55
CA GLN A 91 -20.44 -18.92 26.88
C GLN A 91 -19.55 -19.33 28.08
N THR A 92 -20.10 -20.03 29.08
CA THR A 92 -19.33 -20.50 30.24
C THR A 92 -18.46 -21.73 29.97
N THR A 93 -18.80 -22.53 28.95
CA THR A 93 -18.30 -23.92 28.82
C THR A 93 -17.57 -24.18 27.51
N PHE A 94 -17.84 -23.41 26.45
CA PHE A 94 -17.22 -23.61 25.13
C PHE A 94 -15.72 -23.32 25.08
N ALA A 95 -15.21 -22.52 26.03
CA ALA A 95 -13.84 -22.01 26.07
C ALA A 95 -12.85 -23.06 26.59
N ASP A 96 -12.66 -24.13 25.82
CA ASP A 96 -11.67 -25.15 26.13
C ASP A 96 -10.24 -24.60 26.03
N GLY A 97 -9.39 -25.02 26.96
CA GLY A 97 -7.96 -24.68 27.03
C GLY A 97 -7.25 -24.78 25.67
N GLN A 98 -7.42 -25.95 25.07
CA GLN A 98 -6.81 -26.26 23.80
C GLN A 98 -7.37 -25.38 22.66
N LEU A 99 -8.64 -24.89 22.72
CA LEU A 99 -9.33 -24.22 21.57
C LEU A 99 -8.71 -22.85 21.40
N ILE A 100 -8.55 -22.20 22.53
CA ILE A 100 -7.79 -20.96 22.66
C ILE A 100 -6.37 -21.14 22.15
N ASP A 101 -5.67 -22.22 22.51
CA ASP A 101 -4.30 -22.45 22.04
C ASP A 101 -4.24 -22.66 20.53
N THR A 102 -5.23 -23.33 19.93
CA THR A 102 -5.32 -23.47 18.46
C THR A 102 -5.59 -22.14 17.76
N ILE A 103 -6.46 -21.28 18.32
CA ILE A 103 -6.73 -19.94 17.77
C ILE A 103 -5.47 -19.06 17.87
N LYS A 104 -4.75 -19.11 19.00
CA LYS A 104 -3.48 -18.40 19.16
C LYS A 104 -2.41 -18.88 18.20
N HIS A 105 -2.32 -20.18 17.96
CA HIS A 105 -1.36 -20.72 17.01
C HIS A 105 -1.68 -20.23 15.60
N LEU A 106 -2.96 -20.27 15.20
CA LEU A 106 -3.42 -19.78 13.91
C LEU A 106 -3.15 -18.28 13.70
N ALA A 107 -3.36 -17.45 14.73
CA ALA A 107 -3.10 -16.02 14.68
C ALA A 107 -1.61 -15.66 14.51
N ASN A 108 -0.69 -16.58 14.87
CA ASN A 108 0.75 -16.39 14.76
C ASN A 108 1.39 -17.17 13.61
N ASP A 109 0.67 -18.10 12.99
CA ASP A 109 1.19 -18.97 11.95
C ASP A 109 1.23 -18.23 10.62
N GLN A 110 2.43 -17.87 10.15
CA GLN A 110 2.69 -17.10 8.93
C GLN A 110 2.25 -17.81 7.63
N MET A 111 1.96 -19.11 7.68
CA MET A 111 1.56 -19.92 6.50
C MET A 111 0.04 -19.99 6.27
N THR A 112 -0.76 -19.45 7.17
CA THR A 112 -2.23 -19.40 7.03
C THR A 112 -2.67 -18.28 6.08
N ASP A 113 -3.83 -18.39 5.42
CA ASP A 113 -4.36 -17.33 4.55
C ASP A 113 -4.57 -16.02 5.31
N LYS A 114 -4.27 -14.88 4.66
CA LYS A 114 -4.25 -13.54 5.29
C LYS A 114 -5.59 -13.21 5.93
N LYS A 115 -6.69 -13.60 5.29
CA LYS A 115 -8.05 -13.39 5.82
C LYS A 115 -8.30 -14.13 7.14
N GLY A 116 -7.84 -15.38 7.24
CA GLY A 116 -7.97 -16.19 8.45
C GLY A 116 -7.12 -15.67 9.61
N GLN A 117 -5.90 -15.21 9.31
CA GLN A 117 -5.02 -14.58 10.30
C GLN A 117 -5.55 -13.24 10.81
N GLU A 118 -6.03 -12.39 9.88
CA GLU A 118 -6.57 -11.06 10.21
C GLU A 118 -7.83 -11.15 11.07
N GLU A 119 -8.69 -12.15 10.88
CA GLU A 119 -9.90 -12.34 11.70
C GLU A 119 -9.65 -13.14 12.99
N ALA A 120 -8.63 -14.00 13.05
CA ALA A 120 -8.33 -14.81 14.25
C ALA A 120 -7.95 -13.95 15.47
N GLY A 121 -7.18 -12.87 15.27
CA GLY A 121 -6.79 -11.93 16.32
C GLY A 121 -7.99 -11.20 16.95
N PRO A 122 -8.78 -10.45 16.17
CA PRO A 122 -10.00 -9.80 16.62
C PRO A 122 -11.02 -10.79 17.19
N CYS A 123 -11.15 -12.00 16.63
CA CYS A 123 -11.98 -13.04 17.21
C CYS A 123 -11.48 -13.45 18.60
N PHE A 124 -10.18 -13.70 18.79
CA PHE A 124 -9.62 -14.01 20.10
C PHE A 124 -9.89 -12.90 21.13
N ASP A 125 -9.69 -11.64 20.74
CA ASP A 125 -9.96 -10.48 21.60
C ASP A 125 -11.46 -10.35 21.91
N PHE A 126 -12.32 -10.63 20.93
CA PHE A 126 -13.78 -10.63 21.10
C PHE A 126 -14.22 -11.72 22.07
N LEU A 127 -13.73 -12.95 21.92
CA LEU A 127 -14.00 -14.06 22.83
C LEU A 127 -13.49 -13.79 24.26
N ALA A 128 -12.48 -12.94 24.41
CA ALA A 128 -11.95 -12.55 25.71
C ALA A 128 -12.75 -11.42 26.41
N ARG A 129 -13.68 -10.74 25.72
CA ARG A 129 -14.47 -9.61 26.26
C ARG A 129 -15.65 -10.03 27.15
N PRO A 130 -16.53 -10.99 26.79
CA PRO A 130 -17.79 -11.22 27.50
C PRO A 130 -17.76 -12.28 28.64
N VAL A 131 -16.78 -12.24 29.56
CA VAL A 131 -16.82 -12.88 30.91
C VAL A 131 -16.20 -14.31 31.07
N GLN A 132 -15.69 -14.57 32.29
CA GLN A 132 -15.04 -15.77 32.90
C GLN A 132 -13.70 -16.31 32.36
N ILE A 133 -13.35 -16.15 31.08
CA ILE A 133 -12.02 -16.59 30.59
C ILE A 133 -10.89 -15.75 31.24
N ARG A 134 -11.17 -14.51 31.64
CA ARG A 134 -10.23 -13.62 32.36
C ARG A 134 -9.71 -14.22 33.68
N ALA A 135 -10.51 -15.03 34.38
CA ALA A 135 -10.11 -15.68 35.63
C ALA A 135 -9.20 -16.90 35.38
N LEU A 136 -9.45 -17.65 34.30
CA LEU A 136 -8.63 -18.80 33.88
C LEU A 136 -7.31 -18.37 33.21
N TYR A 137 -7.24 -17.17 32.61
CA TYR A 137 -6.12 -16.71 31.77
C TYR A 137 -5.41 -15.43 32.27
N GLY A 138 -5.51 -15.11 33.55
CA GLY A 138 -5.09 -13.81 34.13
C GLY A 138 -3.62 -13.40 33.95
N LYS A 139 -2.69 -14.33 33.66
CA LYS A 139 -1.27 -14.01 33.41
C LYS A 139 -0.98 -13.73 31.94
N SER A 140 -1.52 -14.55 31.03
CA SER A 140 -1.32 -14.42 29.59
C SER A 140 -2.11 -13.24 28.99
N PHE A 141 -3.27 -12.93 29.56
CA PHE A 141 -4.13 -11.82 29.11
C PHE A 141 -3.50 -10.45 29.39
N ARG A 142 -2.83 -10.27 30.55
CA ARG A 142 -2.12 -9.02 30.86
C ARG A 142 -0.99 -8.74 29.88
N ALA A 143 -0.22 -9.77 29.52
CA ALA A 143 0.89 -9.64 28.58
C ALA A 143 0.42 -9.24 27.18
N LEU A 144 -0.71 -9.77 26.71
CA LEU A 144 -1.29 -9.41 25.41
C LEU A 144 -1.85 -7.98 25.41
N GLN A 145 -2.52 -7.55 26.48
CA GLN A 145 -3.04 -6.19 26.61
C GLN A 145 -1.92 -5.14 26.72
N THR A 146 -0.84 -5.44 27.46
CA THR A 146 0.32 -4.55 27.51
C THR A 146 1.03 -4.45 26.17
N ASN A 147 1.06 -5.54 25.39
CA ASN A 147 1.69 -5.55 24.07
C ASN A 147 0.86 -4.80 23.02
N SER A 148 -0.48 -4.94 23.04
CA SER A 148 -1.36 -4.19 22.12
C SER A 148 -1.33 -2.69 22.43
N GLU A 149 -1.41 -2.29 23.70
CA GLU A 149 -1.29 -0.89 24.10
C GLU A 149 0.11 -0.30 23.80
N ALA A 150 1.18 -1.09 23.94
CA ALA A 150 2.53 -0.65 23.59
C ALA A 150 2.68 -0.43 22.08
N LEU A 151 2.19 -1.38 21.25
CA LEU A 151 2.17 -1.25 19.79
C LEU A 151 1.35 -0.05 19.33
N GLU A 152 0.18 0.18 19.92
CA GLU A 152 -0.65 1.36 19.61
C GLU A 152 0.03 2.67 20.03
N ARG A 153 0.71 2.70 21.19
CA ARG A 153 1.47 3.88 21.64
C ARG A 153 2.67 4.15 20.74
N GLU A 154 3.37 3.13 20.27
CA GLU A 154 4.45 3.27 19.30
C GLU A 154 3.94 3.74 17.94
N ALA A 155 2.82 3.20 17.46
CA ALA A 155 2.18 3.65 16.22
C ALA A 155 1.74 5.12 16.32
N ARG A 156 1.13 5.54 17.43
CA ARG A 156 0.77 6.95 17.68
C ARG A 156 2.00 7.87 17.75
N LYS A 157 3.11 7.42 18.35
CA LYS A 157 4.38 8.17 18.39
C LYS A 157 4.97 8.31 16.99
N LYS A 158 5.02 7.22 16.20
CA LYS A 158 5.50 7.23 14.82
C LYS A 158 4.65 8.13 13.92
N ALA A 159 3.32 8.02 14.00
CA ALA A 159 2.40 8.88 13.26
C ALA A 159 2.55 10.37 13.63
N LYS A 160 2.77 10.69 14.91
CA LYS A 160 3.04 12.07 15.33
C LYS A 160 4.37 12.59 14.78
N GLN A 161 5.44 11.80 14.86
CA GLN A 161 6.75 12.15 14.31
C GLN A 161 6.71 12.31 12.78
N GLU A 162 6.01 11.44 12.07
CA GLU A 162 5.83 11.52 10.63
C GLU A 162 5.03 12.78 10.23
N ARG A 163 3.96 13.09 10.97
CA ARG A 163 3.19 14.32 10.75
C ARG A 163 4.01 15.58 11.02
N GLU A 164 4.88 15.57 12.02
CA GLU A 164 5.80 16.69 12.31
C GLU A 164 6.84 16.85 11.19
N ARG A 165 7.46 15.74 10.74
CA ARG A 165 8.39 15.73 9.60
C ARG A 165 7.74 16.20 8.30
N ALA A 166 6.51 15.75 8.02
CA ALA A 166 5.76 16.19 6.84
C ALA A 166 5.46 17.69 6.87
N LYS A 167 5.06 18.23 8.05
CA LYS A 167 4.87 19.68 8.23
C LYS A 167 6.17 20.46 8.06
N GLU A 168 7.29 19.94 8.56
CA GLU A 168 8.61 20.58 8.42
C GLU A 168 9.06 20.58 6.96
N GLN A 169 8.92 19.46 6.25
CA GLN A 169 9.20 19.38 4.81
C GLN A 169 8.34 20.36 4.00
N GLN A 170 7.03 20.44 4.28
CA GLN A 170 6.15 21.41 3.62
C GLN A 170 6.58 22.85 3.86
N ARG A 171 7.01 23.20 5.08
CA ARG A 171 7.52 24.54 5.41
C ARG A 171 8.82 24.86 4.67
N LEU A 172 9.75 23.90 4.58
CA LEU A 172 11.00 24.06 3.85
C LEU A 172 10.75 24.24 2.36
N GLU A 173 9.87 23.43 1.77
CA GLU A 173 9.53 23.53 0.35
C GLU A 173 8.81 24.84 0.04
N GLU A 174 7.89 25.30 0.90
CA GLU A 174 7.23 26.59 0.75
C GLU A 174 8.23 27.75 0.86
N ALA A 175 9.16 27.69 1.82
CA ALA A 175 10.22 28.69 1.97
C ALA A 175 11.14 28.73 0.73
N GLU A 176 11.49 27.58 0.17
CA GLU A 176 12.29 27.48 -1.04
C GLU A 176 11.53 28.03 -2.26
N ARG A 177 10.25 27.70 -2.41
CA ARG A 177 9.38 28.26 -3.47
C ARG A 177 9.30 29.78 -3.36
N ARG A 178 9.08 30.33 -2.16
CA ARG A 178 9.08 31.78 -1.90
C ARG A 178 10.44 32.42 -2.23
N ARG A 179 11.54 31.75 -1.92
CA ARG A 179 12.90 32.22 -2.26
C ARG A 179 13.11 32.26 -3.78
N LYS A 180 12.79 31.18 -4.50
CA LYS A 180 12.86 31.12 -5.96
C LYS A 180 11.97 32.17 -6.63
N GLU A 181 10.78 32.43 -6.09
CA GLU A 181 9.88 33.46 -6.61
C GLU A 181 10.48 34.87 -6.42
N LYS A 182 11.06 35.16 -5.25
CA LYS A 182 11.79 36.42 -5.00
C LYS A 182 12.98 36.57 -5.94
N GLU A 183 13.76 35.50 -6.15
CA GLU A 183 14.88 35.50 -7.10
C GLU A 183 14.43 35.72 -8.55
N ARG A 184 13.27 35.18 -8.95
CA ARG A 184 12.67 35.45 -10.28
C ARG A 184 12.21 36.90 -10.42
N LYS A 185 11.61 37.49 -9.38
CA LYS A 185 11.15 38.90 -9.37
C LYS A 185 12.31 39.89 -9.32
N ASN A 186 13.38 39.56 -8.61
CA ASN A 186 14.60 40.37 -8.51
C ASN A 186 15.55 40.20 -9.70
N ARG A 187 15.24 39.31 -10.66
CA ARG A 187 16.06 39.18 -11.85
C ARG A 187 15.96 40.47 -12.64
N PRO A 188 17.09 41.17 -12.91
CA PRO A 188 17.05 42.42 -13.65
C PRO A 188 16.39 42.17 -15.01
N LYS A 189 15.35 42.95 -15.32
CA LYS A 189 14.77 42.94 -16.66
C LYS A 189 15.89 43.31 -17.63
N ARG A 190 16.11 42.49 -18.65
CA ARG A 190 17.15 42.78 -19.67
C ARG A 190 16.87 44.17 -20.25
N ALA A 191 17.92 44.97 -20.41
CA ALA A 191 17.80 46.28 -21.02
C ALA A 191 17.06 46.15 -22.36
N PRO A 192 16.20 47.13 -22.71
CA PRO A 192 15.58 47.19 -24.03
C PRO A 192 16.66 47.09 -25.11
N PHE A 193 16.35 46.36 -26.18
CA PHE A 193 17.20 46.26 -27.35
C PHE A 193 17.40 47.68 -27.93
N ASP A 194 18.62 48.01 -28.34
CA ASP A 194 18.97 49.28 -28.97
C ASP A 194 19.80 49.00 -30.22
N PHE A 195 19.20 49.22 -31.38
CA PHE A 195 19.75 48.81 -32.67
C PHE A 195 21.12 49.45 -32.96
N GLU A 196 21.34 50.72 -32.60
CA GLU A 196 22.59 51.41 -32.93
C GLU A 196 23.79 50.88 -32.13
N LYS A 197 23.56 50.49 -30.87
CA LYS A 197 24.59 49.93 -30.00
C LYS A 197 24.82 48.44 -30.26
N GLU A 198 23.77 47.70 -30.64
CA GLU A 198 23.87 46.26 -30.88
C GLU A 198 24.23 45.90 -32.33
N ARG A 199 24.23 46.86 -33.27
CA ARG A 199 24.64 46.65 -34.68
C ARG A 199 25.94 45.86 -34.89
N PRO A 200 27.08 46.17 -34.22
CA PRO A 200 28.30 45.37 -34.40
C PRO A 200 28.17 43.93 -33.87
N LEU A 201 27.37 43.72 -32.81
CA LEU A 201 27.09 42.40 -32.26
C LEU A 201 26.17 41.58 -33.20
N VAL A 202 25.18 42.23 -33.81
CA VAL A 202 24.32 41.61 -34.83
C VAL A 202 25.16 41.15 -36.02
N LEU A 203 26.02 42.03 -36.56
CA LEU A 203 26.93 41.68 -37.65
C LEU A 203 27.86 40.53 -37.28
N GLY A 204 28.42 40.55 -36.06
CA GLY A 204 29.23 39.44 -35.53
C GLY A 204 28.45 38.12 -35.50
N SER A 205 27.20 38.13 -35.05
CA SER A 205 26.35 36.93 -34.99
C SER A 205 26.00 36.37 -36.38
N ILE A 206 25.89 37.23 -37.41
CA ILE A 206 25.65 36.82 -38.80
C ILE A 206 26.90 36.14 -39.38
N VAL A 207 28.08 36.71 -39.12
CA VAL A 207 29.36 36.11 -39.54
C VAL A 207 29.55 34.76 -38.84
N GLU A 208 29.31 34.68 -37.53
CA GLU A 208 29.39 33.43 -36.75
C GLU A 208 28.41 32.38 -37.29
N ALA A 209 27.16 32.75 -37.57
CA ALA A 209 26.16 31.84 -38.14
C ALA A 209 26.57 31.36 -39.54
N SER A 210 27.13 32.24 -40.38
CA SER A 210 27.61 31.90 -41.72
C SER A 210 28.79 30.93 -41.66
N GLN A 211 29.71 31.15 -40.72
CA GLN A 211 30.85 30.26 -40.49
C GLN A 211 30.39 28.90 -39.95
N ALA A 212 29.49 28.87 -38.96
CA ALA A 212 28.96 27.64 -38.39
C ALA A 212 28.18 26.81 -39.42
N SER A 213 27.43 27.45 -40.31
CA SER A 213 26.74 26.80 -41.43
C SER A 213 27.74 26.15 -42.40
N SER A 214 28.75 26.90 -42.82
CA SER A 214 29.81 26.39 -43.71
C SER A 214 30.55 25.21 -43.08
N ASN A 215 30.87 25.31 -41.78
CA ASN A 215 31.51 24.23 -41.03
C ASN A 215 30.64 22.97 -40.97
N LEU A 216 29.33 23.11 -40.75
CA LEU A 216 28.39 21.99 -40.75
C LEU A 216 28.27 21.34 -42.13
N VAL A 217 28.16 22.13 -43.20
CA VAL A 217 28.13 21.61 -44.58
C VAL A 217 29.40 20.84 -44.89
N ASN A 218 30.56 21.40 -44.57
CA ASN A 218 31.86 20.72 -44.77
C ASN A 218 31.99 19.46 -43.91
N ALA A 219 31.49 19.48 -42.67
CA ALA A 219 31.50 18.30 -41.81
C ALA A 219 30.65 17.18 -42.40
N ILE A 220 29.46 17.49 -42.95
CA ILE A 220 28.57 16.50 -43.58
C ILE A 220 29.17 15.94 -44.88
N THR A 221 29.79 16.79 -45.71
CA THR A 221 30.36 16.35 -47.00
C THR A 221 31.58 15.46 -46.86
N LEU A 222 32.34 15.61 -45.77
CA LEU A 222 33.52 14.78 -45.48
C LEU A 222 33.19 13.41 -44.86
N VAL A 223 31.94 13.16 -44.45
CA VAL A 223 31.55 11.87 -43.86
C VAL A 223 31.49 10.80 -44.93
N ASN A 224 32.25 9.72 -44.74
CA ASN A 224 32.15 8.53 -45.57
C ASN A 224 30.95 7.69 -45.11
N GLN A 225 29.88 7.70 -45.91
CA GLN A 225 28.60 7.06 -45.62
C GLN A 225 28.66 5.53 -45.53
N GLU A 226 29.74 4.88 -46.01
CA GLU A 226 29.91 3.43 -45.91
C GLU A 226 30.49 2.99 -44.56
N LYS A 227 31.22 3.88 -43.86
CA LYS A 227 31.94 3.56 -42.61
C LYS A 227 31.29 4.17 -41.38
N GLU A 228 30.64 5.32 -41.50
CA GLU A 228 30.09 6.07 -40.37
C GLU A 228 28.68 6.59 -40.67
N SER A 229 27.82 6.57 -39.65
CA SER A 229 26.50 7.21 -39.73
C SER A 229 26.59 8.69 -39.35
N ILE A 230 25.91 9.53 -40.12
CA ILE A 230 25.83 10.99 -39.91
C ILE A 230 25.25 11.34 -38.53
N LEU A 231 24.40 10.47 -37.98
CA LEU A 231 23.77 10.68 -36.67
C LEU A 231 24.71 10.43 -35.50
N SER A 232 25.72 9.56 -35.67
CA SER A 232 26.66 9.19 -34.61
C SER A 232 27.99 9.93 -34.69
N ASN A 233 28.33 10.53 -35.83
CA ASN A 233 29.59 11.24 -35.99
C ASN A 233 29.65 12.48 -35.07
N GLU A 234 30.58 12.46 -34.11
CA GLU A 234 30.73 13.49 -33.07
C GLU A 234 30.96 14.88 -33.66
N ARG A 235 31.78 15.00 -34.71
CA ARG A 235 32.08 16.28 -35.37
C ARG A 235 30.83 16.88 -36.02
N VAL A 236 30.00 16.05 -36.66
CA VAL A 236 28.73 16.50 -37.23
C VAL A 236 27.77 16.97 -36.13
N GLN A 237 27.69 16.24 -35.01
CA GLN A 237 26.81 16.62 -33.89
C GLN A 237 27.25 17.92 -33.21
N GLU A 238 28.55 18.15 -33.03
CA GLU A 238 29.10 19.40 -32.50
C GLU A 238 28.83 20.58 -33.44
N CYS A 239 29.12 20.45 -34.74
CA CYS A 239 28.82 21.48 -35.73
C CYS A 239 27.31 21.75 -35.81
N LEU A 240 26.47 20.72 -35.66
CA LEU A 240 25.02 20.86 -35.63
C LEU A 240 24.54 21.61 -34.38
N ALA A 241 25.12 21.34 -33.21
CA ALA A 241 24.82 22.04 -31.97
C ALA A 241 25.20 23.52 -32.06
N GLN A 242 26.39 23.82 -32.60
CA GLN A 242 26.85 25.20 -32.83
C GLN A 242 25.97 25.94 -33.83
N ALA A 243 25.63 25.32 -34.97
CA ALA A 243 24.73 25.92 -35.96
C ALA A 243 23.32 26.18 -35.38
N LYS A 244 22.79 25.26 -34.56
CA LYS A 244 21.51 25.45 -33.85
C LYS A 244 21.58 26.61 -32.86
N GLN A 245 22.70 26.78 -32.16
CA GLN A 245 22.90 27.86 -31.21
C GLN A 245 23.00 29.22 -31.91
N ALA A 246 23.82 29.31 -32.97
CA ALA A 246 23.95 30.53 -33.78
C ALA A 246 22.60 30.94 -34.42
N ARG A 247 21.83 29.96 -34.92
CA ARG A 247 20.47 30.20 -35.46
C ARG A 247 19.53 30.87 -34.46
N LYS A 248 19.55 30.45 -33.19
CA LYS A 248 18.68 31.04 -32.14
C LYS A 248 19.00 32.52 -31.93
N THR A 249 20.28 32.88 -31.94
CA THR A 249 20.74 34.26 -31.80
C THR A 249 20.27 35.12 -32.97
N VAL A 250 20.44 34.64 -34.21
CA VAL A 250 20.00 35.36 -35.41
C VAL A 250 18.48 35.53 -35.44
N VAL A 251 17.70 34.47 -35.16
CA VAL A 251 16.22 34.54 -35.11
C VAL A 251 15.74 35.53 -34.05
N ARG A 252 16.40 35.58 -32.88
CA ARG A 252 16.09 36.56 -31.85
C ARG A 252 16.31 37.99 -32.36
N TYR A 253 17.40 38.26 -33.07
CA TYR A 253 17.66 39.58 -33.63
C TYR A 253 16.68 39.96 -34.74
N ILE A 254 16.31 39.03 -35.62
CA ILE A 254 15.26 39.25 -36.64
C ILE A 254 13.96 39.70 -35.96
N GLN A 255 13.51 38.95 -34.95
CA GLN A 255 12.29 39.30 -34.21
C GLN A 255 12.38 40.65 -33.50
N LEU A 256 13.54 41.02 -32.95
CA LEU A 256 13.72 42.30 -32.27
C LEU A 256 13.70 43.47 -33.26
N VAL A 257 14.32 43.32 -34.43
CA VAL A 257 14.34 44.34 -35.49
C VAL A 257 12.95 44.54 -36.11
N GLU A 258 12.24 43.44 -36.43
CA GLU A 258 10.88 43.50 -37.00
C GLU A 258 9.89 44.21 -36.07
N ASN A 259 10.03 44.04 -34.75
CA ASN A 259 9.16 44.72 -33.78
C ASN A 259 9.49 46.22 -33.62
N GLU A 260 10.73 46.66 -33.85
CA GLU A 260 11.09 48.07 -33.80
C GLU A 260 10.66 48.83 -35.07
N GLU A 261 10.83 48.24 -36.27
CA GLU A 261 10.30 48.84 -37.51
C GLU A 261 8.77 48.97 -37.48
N LEU A 262 8.05 48.03 -36.87
CA LEU A 262 6.59 48.08 -36.71
C LEU A 262 6.11 49.19 -35.75
N ILE A 263 6.97 49.63 -34.82
CA ILE A 263 6.69 50.72 -33.86
C ILE A 263 7.16 52.08 -34.39
N GLY A 264 7.97 52.11 -35.45
CA GLY A 264 8.61 53.30 -36.03
C GLY A 264 7.70 54.28 -36.80
N THR A 265 6.39 54.02 -36.93
CA THR A 265 5.47 55.00 -37.56
C THR A 265 4.20 55.21 -36.74
N PRO A 266 4.15 56.31 -35.97
CA PRO A 266 3.01 57.19 -36.00
C PRO A 266 3.43 58.47 -36.70
N ASP A 267 3.01 58.58 -37.96
CA ASP A 267 2.93 59.82 -38.71
C ASP A 267 2.15 60.84 -37.86
N ARG A 268 2.86 61.73 -37.16
CA ARG A 268 2.27 62.91 -36.51
C ARG A 268 2.43 64.10 -37.44
N ASN A 269 1.65 64.07 -38.51
CA ASN A 269 1.20 65.27 -39.22
C ASN A 269 -0.32 65.21 -39.31
N GLN A 270 -0.99 65.61 -38.22
CA GLN A 270 -2.29 66.30 -38.16
C GLN A 270 -2.68 66.56 -36.71
#